data_AF-A0A5S3WI81-F1
#
_entry.id   AF-A0A5S3WI81-F1
#
_cell.length_a   1.000
_cell.length_b   1.000
_cell.length_c   1.000
_cell.angle_alpha   90.00
_cell.angle_beta   90.00
_cell.angle_gamma   90.00
#
_symmetry.space_group_name_H-M   'P 1'
#
loop_
_entity.id
_entity.type
_entity.pdbx_description
1 polymer ?
#
loop_
_entity_poly.entity_id
_entity_poly.type
_entity_poly.pdbx_seq_one_letter_code
_entity_poly.pdbx_strand_id
1 'polypeptide(L)' 'FHALISNLAAKLNQRLMHERDPKRRGIIFEFPRQLRVLQGIADTFLKEIFTPNAYEQLPILRGVYLTSATQE' A
#
# COMPACT_ATOMS: atom_id res chain seq x y z
N PHE A 1 -4.24 0.78 -6.44
CA PHE A 1 -3.59 -0.16 -5.48
C PHE A 1 -2.75 -1.24 -6.16
N HIS A 2 -3.28 -2.02 -7.10
CA HIS A 2 -2.51 -3.12 -7.72
C HIS A 2 -1.16 -2.68 -8.29
N ALA A 3 -1.14 -1.63 -9.12
CA ALA A 3 0.10 -1.10 -9.70
C ALA A 3 1.12 -0.63 -8.65
N LEU A 4 0.69 -0.11 -7.50
CA LEU A 4 1.58 0.26 -6.39
C LEU A 4 2.29 -0.98 -5.83
N ILE A 5 1.54 -2.04 -5.55
CA ILE A 5 2.08 -3.31 -5.02
C ILE A 5 3.01 -3.96 -6.03
N SER A 6 2.66 -3.98 -7.31
CA SER A 6 3.51 -4.52 -8.38
C SER A 6 4.83 -3.76 -8.49
N ASN A 7 4.80 -2.41 -8.39
CA ASN A 7 6.01 -1.59 -8.38
C ASN A 7 6.88 -1.83 -7.14
N LEU A 8 6.28 -2.04 -5.96
CA LEU A 8 7.01 -2.39 -4.74
C LEU A 8 7.67 -3.77 -4.86
N ALA A 9 6.95 -4.75 -5.38
CA ALA A 9 7.47 -6.09 -5.61
C ALA A 9 8.63 -6.11 -6.62
N ALA A 10 8.55 -5.31 -7.69
CA ALA A 10 9.62 -5.20 -8.69
C ALA A 10 10.94 -4.67 -8.09
N LYS A 11 10.86 -3.81 -7.06
CA LYS A 11 12.04 -3.25 -6.36
C LYS A 11 12.56 -4.15 -5.24
N LEU A 12 11.85 -5.23 -4.92
CA LEU A 12 12.12 -6.06 -3.75
C LEU A 12 13.50 -6.72 -3.83
N ASN A 13 13.80 -7.36 -4.97
CA ASN A 13 15.08 -8.05 -5.17
C ASN A 13 16.27 -7.11 -4.98
N GLN A 14 16.20 -5.92 -5.58
CA GLN A 14 17.25 -4.92 -5.44
C GLN A 14 17.42 -4.51 -3.96
N ARG A 15 16.33 -4.28 -3.22
CA ARG A 15 16.44 -3.92 -1.79
C ARG A 15 17.03 -5.05 -0.95
N LEU A 16 16.63 -6.30 -1.18
CA LEU A 16 17.11 -7.45 -0.42
C LEU A 16 18.60 -7.76 -0.68
N MET A 17 19.13 -7.43 -1.86
CA MET A 17 20.55 -7.58 -2.16
C MET A 17 21.43 -6.60 -1.37
N HIS A 18 20.90 -5.41 -1.05
CA HIS A 18 21.66 -4.36 -0.35
C HIS A 18 21.46 -4.39 1.18
N GLU A 19 20.46 -5.11 1.69
CA GLU A 19 20.22 -5.25 3.12
C GLU A 19 21.03 -6.42 3.69
N ARG A 20 21.84 -6.14 4.73
CA ARG A 20 22.71 -7.11 5.37
C ARG A 20 22.08 -7.72 6.62
N ASP A 21 21.25 -6.95 7.32
CA ASP A 21 20.60 -7.42 8.54
C ASP A 21 19.49 -8.43 8.18
N PRO A 22 19.60 -9.70 8.60
CA PRO A 22 18.60 -10.72 8.30
C PRO A 22 17.21 -10.39 8.86
N LYS A 23 17.12 -9.67 9.99
CA LYS A 23 15.83 -9.23 10.55
C LYS A 23 15.19 -8.19 9.63
N ARG A 24 15.94 -7.17 9.22
CA ARG A 24 15.45 -6.15 8.27
C ARG A 24 15.10 -6.75 6.91
N ARG A 25 15.87 -7.72 6.41
CA ARG A 25 15.52 -8.48 5.18
C ARG A 25 14.16 -9.16 5.29
N GLY A 26 13.87 -9.78 6.43
CA GLY A 26 12.57 -10.41 6.69
C GLY A 26 11.42 -9.41 6.61
N ILE A 27 11.58 -8.24 7.23
CA ILE A 27 10.58 -7.15 7.20
C ILE A 27 10.38 -6.63 5.77
N ILE A 28 11.47 -6.37 5.04
CA ILE A 28 11.42 -5.88 3.65
C ILE A 28 10.72 -6.89 2.73
N PHE A 29 11.02 -8.18 2.89
CA PHE A 29 10.39 -9.26 2.12
C PHE A 29 8.88 -9.37 2.37
N GLU A 30 8.48 -9.19 3.62
CA GLU A 30 7.10 -9.35 4.06
C GLU A 30 6.21 -8.15 3.68
N PHE A 31 6.77 -6.94 3.62
CA PHE A 31 6.01 -5.70 3.44
C PHE A 31 5.05 -5.67 2.22
N PRO A 32 5.45 -6.06 0.99
CA PRO A 32 4.52 -6.11 -0.15
C PRO A 32 3.35 -7.08 0.05
N ARG A 33 3.57 -8.17 0.82
CA ARG A 33 2.51 -9.13 1.16
C ARG A 33 1.51 -8.51 2.13
N GLN A 34 1.98 -7.81 3.17
CA GLN A 34 1.13 -7.09 4.11
C GLN A 34 0.26 -6.04 3.40
N LEU A 35 0.83 -5.28 2.47
CA LEU A 35 0.07 -4.32 1.67
C LEU A 35 -0.99 -4.98 0.78
N ARG A 36 -0.75 -6.20 0.30
CA ARG A 36 -1.75 -6.97 -0.46
C ARG A 36 -2.93 -7.39 0.40
N VAL A 37 -2.70 -7.71 1.67
CA VAL A 37 -3.79 -7.98 2.62
C VAL A 37 -4.64 -6.73 2.84
N LEU A 38 -4.00 -5.56 2.96
CA LEU A 38 -4.70 -4.28 3.11
C LEU A 38 -5.47 -3.85 1.86
N GLN A 39 -5.10 -4.35 0.66
CA GLN A 39 -5.75 -3.96 -0.60
C GLN A 39 -7.26 -4.18 -0.57
N GLY A 40 -7.72 -5.34 -0.08
CA GLY A 40 -9.16 -5.66 -0.06
C GLY A 40 -9.93 -4.73 0.87
N ILE A 41 -9.40 -4.51 2.08
CA ILE A 41 -10.01 -3.63 3.07
C ILE A 41 -10.06 -2.18 2.55
N ALA A 42 -8.96 -1.70 1.96
CA ALA A 42 -8.89 -0.36 1.40
C ALA A 42 -9.85 -0.16 0.22
N ASP A 43 -10.01 -1.17 -0.64
CA ASP A 43 -10.96 -1.12 -1.77
C ASP A 43 -12.40 -1.01 -1.28
N THR A 44 -12.80 -1.84 -0.30
CA THR A 44 -14.13 -1.77 0.30
C THR A 44 -14.38 -0.42 0.97
N PHE A 45 -13.44 0.05 1.80
CA PHE A 45 -13.54 1.32 2.51
C PHE A 45 -13.69 2.52 1.56
N LEU A 46 -12.88 2.56 0.50
CA LEU A 46 -12.97 3.64 -0.50
C LEU A 46 -14.28 3.55 -1.29
N LYS A 47 -14.75 2.35 -1.64
CA LYS A 47 -16.05 2.21 -2.30
C LYS A 47 -17.18 2.73 -1.44
N GLU A 48 -17.20 2.40 -0.15
CA GLU A 48 -18.25 2.87 0.76
C GLU A 48 -18.28 4.39 0.89
N ILE A 49 -17.13 5.06 1.01
CA ILE A 49 -17.05 6.53 1.15
C ILE A 49 -17.41 7.24 -0.15
N PHE A 50 -16.96 6.71 -1.29
CA PHE A 50 -17.06 7.37 -2.59
C PHE A 50 -18.19 6.82 -3.46
N THR A 51 -19.12 6.05 -2.89
CA THR A 51 -20.34 5.63 -3.59
C THR A 51 -21.26 6.84 -3.83
N PRO A 52 -21.76 7.05 -5.06
CA PRO A 52 -22.67 8.15 -5.34
C PRO A 52 -23.95 8.11 -4.51
N ASN A 53 -24.25 9.22 -3.86
CA ASN A 53 -25.54 9.50 -3.24
C ASN A 53 -26.28 10.52 -4.13
N ALA A 54 -27.54 10.25 -4.47
CA ALA A 54 -28.34 11.12 -5.34
C ALA A 54 -28.57 12.53 -4.77
N TYR A 55 -28.31 12.72 -3.48
CA TYR A 55 -28.53 13.97 -2.76
C TYR A 55 -27.24 14.74 -2.42
N GLU A 56 -26.06 14.22 -2.79
CA GLU A 56 -24.76 14.82 -2.43
C GLU A 56 -23.82 14.90 -3.64
N GLN A 57 -22.94 15.90 -3.65
CA GLN A 57 -21.86 15.95 -4.63
C GLN A 57 -20.85 14.82 -4.36
N LEU A 58 -20.55 14.04 -5.40
CA LEU A 58 -19.61 12.93 -5.31
C LEU A 58 -18.21 13.44 -4.90
N PRO A 59 -17.66 13.02 -3.77
CA PRO A 59 -16.30 13.39 -3.41
C PRO A 59 -15.31 12.79 -4.43
N ILE A 60 -14.24 13.51 -4.74
CA ILE A 60 -13.22 13.06 -5.72
C ILE A 60 -12.03 12.48 -4.96
N LEU A 61 -11.79 11.18 -5.11
CA LEU A 61 -10.59 10.53 -4.60
C LEU A 61 -9.37 10.94 -5.44
N ARG A 62 -8.46 11.73 -4.85
CA ARG A 62 -7.22 12.19 -5.52
C ARG A 62 -6.08 11.17 -5.50
N GLY A 63 -6.05 10.30 -4.50
CA GLY A 63 -4.98 9.34 -4.32
C GLY A 63 -4.87 8.87 -2.88
N VAL A 64 -3.94 7.95 -2.65
CA VAL A 64 -3.62 7.40 -1.33
C VAL A 64 -2.12 7.50 -1.12
N TYR A 65 -1.71 7.95 0.06
CA TYR A 65 -0.31 8.08 0.46
C TYR A 65 -0.02 7.12 1.61
N LEU A 66 1.14 6.47 1.57
CA LEU A 66 1.67 5.70 2.69
C LEU A 66 2.69 6.57 3.40
N THR A 67 2.53 6.74 4.71
CA THR A 67 3.45 7.51 5.55
C THR A 67 3.97 6.62 6.66
N SER A 68 5.23 6.83 7.05
CA SER A 68 5.84 6.21 8.22
C SER A 68 5.98 7.27 9.29
N ALA A 69 5.47 7.02 10.49
CA ALA A 69 5.65 7.93 11.63
C ALA A 69 7.06 7.81 12.24
N THR A 70 7.79 6.75 11.92
CA THR A 70 9.17 6.55 12.36
C THR A 70 10.14 6.95 11.26
N GLN A 71 11.09 7.81 11.61
CA GLN A 71 12.34 8.02 10.88
C GLN A 71 13.42 7.23 11.61
N GLU A 72 13.83 6.10 11.03
CA GLU A 72 15.07 5.39 11.38
C GLU A 72 16.08 5.50 10.23
#